data_AF-A0A1B9F1X0-F1
#
_entry.id   AF-A0A1B9F1X0-F1
#
_cell.length_a   1.000
_cell.length_b   1.000
_cell.length_c   1.000
_cell.angle_alpha   90.00
_cell.angle_beta   90.00
_cell.angle_gamma   90.00
#
_symmetry.space_group_name_H-M   'P 1'
#
loop_
_entity.id
_entity.type
_entity.pdbx_description
1 polymer ?
#
loop_
_entity_poly.entity_id
_entity_poly.type
_entity_poly.pdbx_seq_one_letter_code
_entity_poly.pdbx_strand_id
1 'polypeptide(L)'
;MPETPARAAAPTDGAGAVSPAAPDLLRTALADARSPRVPELSPYVPERPFPWSGPALPLSGSGSGTGAEGGVRSRAVVGAVSELEFEAGPDPKRGTDPAPDPATTSISRPGPAIDLDRVLRLSLAAPAGTPGGRLRPVPSAGALHPVRAHLLIGQGCSMPPGRYAYDPRTHRAHPRGPAPDGVPPGALVVLAVAASRTVAHYGHRAWPLLLLDTGHAAAALALAGATTADVLVSLDADGSFLSTAAGLPDAPDWQDAWPGTEPELPLAAVRLTPPGRPVDAAPPLSAWAALPLPLASAPTPQPGADTTPPRELAVARHLLHDLAGAPGRPDGTWHPAPCPGQVTDEALESRRSAPPEDLNHPPGKDLLARILATAQGVRPDGPAWTVAVGGADPALYAAGPGKRGLDVRAEGDARTTLAHWAAGQQWIGAAGAVLLAHGCPEGAARATVRSSHLVAGYAAGVAQALATALGLRSRPIGSWQQADLGAALGDTPGREWIVHGLALGALPTPTAAPAKTAATSAPTPATSRLTPTAAPATPPAASAPTPVTPPTASAAPAAPPGEEERP
;
A
#
# COMPACT_ATOMS: atom_id res chain seq x y z
N MET A 1 -14.93 -65.62 -13.51
CA MET A 1 -13.73 -66.49 -13.38
C MET A 1 -13.76 -67.45 -14.55
N PRO A 2 -12.68 -67.60 -15.36
CA PRO A 2 -11.25 -67.49 -15.02
C PRO A 2 -10.54 -66.32 -15.76
N GLU A 3 -9.62 -65.62 -15.10
CA GLU A 3 -8.14 -65.72 -15.08
C GLU A 3 -7.41 -65.03 -16.24
N THR A 4 -6.59 -64.07 -15.83
CA THR A 4 -5.77 -63.10 -16.56
C THR A 4 -4.45 -63.71 -17.04
N PRO A 5 -3.90 -63.32 -18.21
CA PRO A 5 -2.49 -63.53 -18.50
C PRO A 5 -1.65 -62.29 -18.17
N ALA A 6 -0.44 -62.58 -17.68
CA ALA A 6 0.58 -61.66 -17.19
C ALA A 6 0.94 -60.52 -18.16
N ARG A 7 1.14 -59.31 -17.60
CA ARG A 7 1.74 -58.17 -18.30
C ARG A 7 3.12 -57.87 -17.71
N ALA A 8 4.07 -57.78 -18.62
CA ALA A 8 5.49 -57.56 -18.39
C ALA A 8 5.80 -56.34 -17.51
N ALA A 9 6.86 -56.48 -16.70
CA ALA A 9 7.45 -55.43 -15.88
C ALA A 9 7.96 -54.26 -16.75
N ALA A 10 7.59 -53.05 -16.35
CA ALA A 10 8.18 -51.80 -16.83
C ALA A 10 9.31 -51.38 -15.88
N PRO A 11 10.36 -50.71 -16.39
CA PRO A 11 11.57 -50.42 -15.63
C PRO A 11 11.33 -49.33 -14.58
N THR A 12 11.85 -49.58 -13.39
CA THR A 12 12.08 -48.58 -12.34
C THR A 12 13.29 -47.74 -12.72
N ASP A 13 13.09 -46.48 -13.07
CA ASP A 13 13.96 -45.39 -12.63
C ASP A 13 13.37 -44.02 -13.02
N GLY A 14 13.38 -43.10 -12.05
CA GLY A 14 12.88 -41.75 -12.21
C GLY A 14 12.83 -41.05 -10.87
N ALA A 15 14.00 -40.63 -10.41
CA ALA A 15 14.29 -39.83 -9.23
C ALA A 15 13.07 -39.06 -8.69
N GLY A 16 12.55 -39.51 -7.55
CA GLY A 16 11.67 -38.70 -6.74
C GLY A 16 12.42 -37.46 -6.31
N ALA A 17 12.15 -36.33 -6.98
CA ALA A 17 12.47 -35.02 -6.44
C ALA A 17 11.68 -34.90 -5.13
N VAL A 18 12.35 -35.19 -4.02
CA VAL A 18 11.84 -34.91 -2.68
C VAL A 18 11.50 -33.43 -2.68
N SER A 19 10.21 -33.11 -2.58
CA SER A 19 9.78 -31.73 -2.40
C SER A 19 10.54 -31.18 -1.20
N PRO A 20 11.35 -30.11 -1.36
CA PRO A 20 12.12 -29.59 -0.24
C PRO A 20 11.16 -29.26 0.88
N ALA A 21 11.54 -29.60 2.12
CA ALA A 21 10.74 -29.25 3.28
C ALA A 21 10.48 -27.73 3.29
N ALA A 22 9.29 -27.29 3.72
CA ALA A 22 8.92 -25.87 3.73
C ALA A 22 9.99 -24.89 4.30
N PRO A 23 10.80 -25.25 5.31
CA PRO A 23 11.92 -24.41 5.78
C PRO A 23 13.02 -24.16 4.72
N ASP A 24 13.28 -25.13 3.86
CA ASP A 24 14.31 -25.03 2.81
C ASP A 24 13.82 -24.21 1.61
N LEU A 25 12.51 -24.21 1.35
CA LEU A 25 11.88 -23.35 0.34
C LEU A 25 11.99 -21.86 0.70
N LEU A 26 11.66 -21.48 1.94
CA LEU A 26 11.75 -20.08 2.37
C LEU A 26 13.18 -19.56 2.34
N ARG A 27 14.15 -20.34 2.83
CA ARG A 27 15.56 -19.97 2.81
C ARG A 27 16.06 -19.76 1.38
N THR A 28 15.72 -20.67 0.47
CA THR A 28 16.07 -20.57 -0.95
C THR A 28 15.42 -19.34 -1.59
N ALA A 29 14.15 -19.09 -1.31
CA ALA A 29 13.43 -17.93 -1.85
C ALA A 29 13.97 -16.58 -1.35
N LEU A 30 14.44 -16.51 -0.10
CA LEU A 30 15.14 -15.35 0.44
C LEU A 30 16.49 -15.13 -0.24
N ALA A 31 17.28 -16.19 -0.41
CA ALA A 31 18.56 -16.13 -1.11
C ALA A 31 18.37 -15.68 -2.57
N ASP A 32 17.35 -16.21 -3.25
CA ASP A 32 16.99 -15.81 -4.60
C ASP A 32 16.56 -14.35 -4.67
N ALA A 33 15.66 -13.89 -3.80
CA ALA A 33 15.20 -12.50 -3.79
C ALA A 33 16.34 -11.49 -3.55
N ARG A 34 17.40 -11.90 -2.82
CA ARG A 34 18.62 -11.13 -2.55
C ARG A 34 19.71 -11.32 -3.61
N SER A 35 19.47 -12.17 -4.60
CA SER A 35 20.45 -12.52 -5.61
C SER A 35 20.61 -11.41 -6.65
N PRO A 36 21.84 -11.12 -7.11
CA PRO A 36 22.07 -10.19 -8.22
C PRO A 36 21.62 -10.76 -9.57
N ARG A 37 21.19 -12.03 -9.63
CA ARG A 37 20.70 -12.68 -10.86
C ARG A 37 19.59 -11.88 -11.51
N VAL A 38 19.73 -11.66 -12.82
CA VAL A 38 18.67 -11.07 -13.65
C VAL A 38 17.43 -11.96 -13.55
N PRO A 39 16.26 -11.41 -13.22
CA PRO A 39 15.02 -12.19 -13.15
C PRO A 39 14.67 -12.82 -14.51
N GLU A 40 14.20 -14.08 -14.50
CA GLU A 40 13.62 -14.69 -15.70
C GLU A 40 12.22 -14.12 -15.90
N LEU A 41 12.12 -13.05 -16.70
CA LEU A 41 10.86 -12.32 -16.84
C LEU A 41 9.77 -13.18 -17.49
N SER A 42 8.63 -13.28 -16.82
CA SER A 42 7.40 -13.80 -17.41
C SER A 42 6.85 -12.82 -18.47
N PRO A 43 5.98 -13.28 -19.40
CA PRO A 43 5.34 -12.40 -20.36
C PRO A 43 4.69 -11.19 -19.67
N TYR A 44 4.83 -10.01 -20.28
CA TYR A 44 4.27 -8.77 -19.73
C TYR A 44 2.77 -8.90 -19.43
N VAL A 45 2.38 -8.56 -18.20
CA VAL A 45 0.98 -8.54 -17.76
C VAL A 45 0.53 -7.09 -17.61
N PRO A 46 -0.33 -6.57 -18.52
CA PRO A 46 -0.87 -5.22 -18.39
C PRO A 46 -1.79 -5.09 -17.18
N GLU A 47 -2.03 -3.85 -16.76
CA GLU A 47 -3.15 -3.57 -15.85
C GLU A 47 -4.47 -3.92 -16.55
N ARG A 48 -5.25 -4.83 -15.94
CA ARG A 48 -6.54 -5.27 -16.46
C ARG A 48 -7.67 -4.44 -15.83
N PRO A 49 -8.85 -4.38 -16.47
CA PRO A 49 -10.05 -3.84 -15.83
C PRO A 49 -10.27 -4.47 -14.45
N PHE A 50 -10.86 -3.71 -13.54
CA PHE A 50 -11.19 -4.21 -12.21
C PHE A 50 -12.10 -5.45 -12.34
N PRO A 51 -11.76 -6.57 -11.70
CA PRO A 51 -12.37 -7.86 -12.03
C PRO A 51 -13.80 -8.01 -11.49
N TRP A 52 -14.22 -7.14 -10.57
CA TRP A 52 -15.53 -7.18 -9.96
C TRP A 52 -16.54 -6.41 -10.83
N SER A 53 -17.46 -7.12 -11.46
CA SER A 53 -18.52 -6.55 -12.30
C SER A 53 -19.81 -6.32 -11.49
N GLY A 54 -20.67 -5.40 -11.97
CA GLY A 54 -21.99 -5.12 -11.37
C GLY A 54 -22.18 -3.64 -11.02
N PRO A 55 -23.38 -3.25 -10.54
CA PRO A 55 -23.65 -1.88 -10.14
C PRO A 55 -22.73 -1.46 -9.00
N ALA A 56 -21.84 -0.51 -9.28
CA ALA A 56 -20.88 0.01 -8.31
C ALA A 56 -21.47 1.22 -7.56
N LEU A 57 -21.25 1.28 -6.26
CA LEU A 57 -21.77 2.35 -5.40
C LEU A 57 -20.77 3.52 -5.29
N PRO A 58 -21.26 4.78 -5.22
CA PRO A 58 -20.45 5.87 -4.69
C PRO A 58 -20.05 5.59 -3.24
N LEU A 59 -18.91 6.14 -2.82
CA LEU A 59 -18.41 6.05 -1.45
C LEU A 59 -19.03 7.12 -0.53
N SER A 60 -19.55 8.19 -1.12
CA SER A 60 -20.36 9.21 -0.46
C SER A 60 -21.82 8.74 -0.43
N GLY A 61 -22.37 8.63 0.79
CA GLY A 61 -23.76 8.21 0.97
C GLY A 61 -24.71 9.25 0.37
N SER A 62 -25.35 8.92 -0.76
CA SER A 62 -26.54 9.66 -1.19
C SER A 62 -27.71 9.26 -0.28
N GLY A 63 -27.73 9.83 0.92
CA GLY A 63 -28.93 9.93 1.73
C GLY A 63 -29.91 10.90 1.08
N SER A 64 -30.54 10.49 -0.01
CA SER A 64 -31.78 11.12 -0.49
C SER A 64 -32.59 10.09 -1.25
N GLY A 65 -33.56 9.51 -0.56
CA GLY A 65 -34.69 8.87 -1.21
C GLY A 65 -35.44 9.94 -1.98
N THR A 66 -35.22 10.01 -3.28
CA THR A 66 -36.19 10.64 -4.19
C THR A 66 -37.19 9.56 -4.53
N GLY A 67 -38.45 9.82 -4.15
CA GLY A 67 -39.56 8.89 -4.36
C GLY A 67 -39.70 8.54 -5.83
N ALA A 68 -39.62 7.24 -6.11
CA ALA A 68 -40.26 6.66 -7.27
C ALA A 68 -41.58 6.06 -6.79
N GLU A 69 -42.68 6.74 -7.11
CA GLU A 69 -44.02 6.19 -7.01
C GLU A 69 -44.10 4.87 -7.79
N GLY A 70 -44.58 3.84 -7.12
CA GLY A 70 -44.81 2.51 -7.69
C GLY A 70 -45.61 1.69 -6.71
N GLY A 71 -46.91 1.96 -6.63
CA GLY A 71 -47.79 1.41 -5.62
C GLY A 71 -47.97 -0.10 -5.71
N VAL A 72 -47.96 -0.77 -4.55
CA VAL A 72 -48.77 -1.97 -4.30
C VAL A 72 -49.30 -1.89 -2.87
N ARG A 73 -50.63 -2.01 -2.78
CA ARG A 73 -51.45 -1.94 -1.57
C ARG A 73 -51.15 -3.12 -0.63
N SER A 74 -51.07 -2.86 0.67
CA SER A 74 -51.46 -3.85 1.68
C SER A 74 -52.19 -3.17 2.85
N ARG A 75 -53.23 -3.86 3.28
CA ARG A 75 -54.46 -3.39 3.92
C ARG A 75 -54.30 -3.38 5.44
N ALA A 76 -54.54 -2.23 6.08
CA ALA A 76 -54.65 -2.13 7.53
C ALA A 76 -56.00 -2.68 8.01
N VAL A 77 -55.97 -3.51 9.06
CA VAL A 77 -57.15 -3.94 9.81
C VAL A 77 -57.18 -3.14 11.11
N VAL A 78 -58.29 -2.42 11.29
CA VAL A 78 -58.67 -1.66 12.50
C VAL A 78 -59.30 -2.63 13.50
N GLY A 79 -58.91 -2.52 14.77
CA GLY A 79 -59.57 -3.15 15.91
C GLY A 79 -59.77 -2.12 17.01
N ALA A 80 -61.02 -1.98 17.46
CA ALA A 80 -61.56 -0.86 18.22
C ALA A 80 -61.43 -1.00 19.76
N VAL A 81 -61.57 0.17 20.38
CA VAL A 81 -61.74 0.57 21.79
C VAL A 81 -62.69 -0.27 22.67
N SER A 82 -62.46 -0.23 23.98
CA SER A 82 -63.51 -0.01 25.00
C SER A 82 -62.91 0.48 26.34
N GLU A 83 -63.47 1.58 26.83
CA GLU A 83 -63.30 2.21 28.15
C GLU A 83 -64.08 1.47 29.25
N LEU A 84 -63.68 1.64 30.50
CA LEU A 84 -64.58 1.68 31.67
C LEU A 84 -63.93 2.55 32.76
N GLU A 85 -64.65 3.61 33.16
CA GLU A 85 -64.38 4.51 34.28
C GLU A 85 -64.77 3.88 35.64
N PHE A 86 -64.19 4.36 36.76
CA PHE A 86 -64.96 4.82 37.95
C PHE A 86 -64.07 5.44 39.08
N GLU A 87 -64.52 6.64 39.51
CA GLU A 87 -64.54 7.25 40.86
C GLU A 87 -63.31 7.62 41.73
N ALA A 88 -63.54 8.63 42.59
CA ALA A 88 -62.58 9.49 43.27
C ALA A 88 -62.61 9.42 44.82
N GLY A 89 -61.41 9.44 45.43
CA GLY A 89 -61.04 9.99 46.77
C GLY A 89 -61.15 9.07 48.00
N PRO A 90 -60.45 9.33 49.15
CA PRO A 90 -59.39 10.32 49.47
C PRO A 90 -58.10 9.73 50.13
N ASP A 91 -57.06 10.58 50.27
CA ASP A 91 -55.75 10.34 50.93
C ASP A 91 -55.85 10.28 52.48
N PRO A 92 -55.01 9.50 53.20
CA PRO A 92 -53.82 10.12 53.81
C PRO A 92 -52.55 9.24 53.96
N LYS A 93 -51.40 9.79 53.55
CA LYS A 93 -50.06 9.77 54.17
C LYS A 93 -49.51 8.46 54.77
N ARG A 94 -48.45 7.90 54.15
CA ARG A 94 -47.16 7.59 54.83
C ARG A 94 -46.06 7.31 53.80
N GLY A 95 -44.87 7.84 54.06
CA GLY A 95 -43.79 7.98 53.07
C GLY A 95 -43.05 6.71 52.68
N THR A 96 -42.44 6.80 51.50
CA THR A 96 -41.34 5.97 51.01
C THR A 96 -40.59 6.78 49.96
N ASP A 97 -39.25 6.75 50.04
CA ASP A 97 -38.30 7.48 49.20
C ASP A 97 -38.56 7.34 47.69
N PRO A 98 -38.23 8.35 46.86
CA PRO A 98 -38.38 8.25 45.42
C PRO A 98 -37.39 7.21 44.85
N ALA A 99 -37.95 6.21 44.18
CA ALA A 99 -37.21 5.32 43.29
C ALA A 99 -36.49 6.16 42.20
N PRO A 100 -35.27 5.77 41.79
CA PRO A 100 -34.57 6.47 40.73
C PRO A 100 -35.35 6.36 39.42
N ASP A 101 -35.51 7.49 38.74
CA ASP A 101 -36.04 7.59 37.37
C ASP A 101 -35.43 6.48 36.49
N PRO A 102 -36.23 5.76 35.67
CA PRO A 102 -35.65 4.92 34.63
C PRO A 102 -34.85 5.83 33.71
N ALA A 103 -33.52 5.70 33.82
CA ALA A 103 -32.54 6.44 33.07
C ALA A 103 -33.03 6.61 31.64
N THR A 104 -33.43 7.85 31.32
CA THR A 104 -33.62 8.29 29.94
C THR A 104 -32.28 8.06 29.30
N THR A 105 -32.17 6.95 28.57
CA THR A 105 -30.95 6.60 27.85
C THR A 105 -30.82 7.71 26.83
N SER A 106 -29.97 8.67 27.14
CA SER A 106 -29.55 9.70 26.20
C SER A 106 -29.09 8.93 24.96
N ILE A 107 -29.93 8.91 23.93
CA ILE A 107 -29.56 8.46 22.61
C ILE A 107 -28.50 9.47 22.19
N SER A 108 -27.25 9.14 22.49
CA SER A 108 -26.09 9.91 22.08
C SER A 108 -26.22 10.07 20.58
N ARG A 109 -26.37 11.31 20.14
CA ARG A 109 -26.42 11.67 18.72
C ARG A 109 -25.26 10.93 18.04
N PRO A 110 -25.50 10.11 16.99
CA PRO A 110 -24.41 9.42 16.33
C PRO A 110 -23.38 10.47 15.91
N GLY A 111 -22.13 10.27 16.33
CA GLY A 111 -21.01 11.09 15.89
C GLY A 111 -20.94 11.11 14.35
N PRO A 112 -20.15 12.03 13.76
CA PRO A 112 -20.00 12.07 12.31
C PRO A 112 -19.57 10.69 11.81
N ALA A 113 -20.24 10.19 10.78
CA ALA A 113 -19.92 8.91 10.17
C ALA A 113 -18.48 8.92 9.63
N ILE A 114 -17.82 7.77 9.63
CA ILE A 114 -16.50 7.62 9.00
C ILE A 114 -16.65 7.88 7.50
N ASP A 115 -15.99 8.93 7.03
CA ASP A 115 -15.98 9.34 5.63
C ASP A 115 -15.03 8.46 4.80
N LEU A 116 -15.55 7.33 4.29
CA LEU A 116 -14.78 6.38 3.50
C LEU A 116 -14.37 6.94 2.14
N ASP A 117 -15.16 7.87 1.60
CA ASP A 117 -14.86 8.58 0.35
C ASP A 117 -13.56 9.37 0.51
N ARG A 118 -13.44 10.17 1.58
CA ARG A 118 -12.19 10.87 1.91
C ARG A 118 -11.03 9.91 2.21
N VAL A 119 -11.23 8.92 3.08
CA VAL A 119 -10.15 8.01 3.49
C VAL A 119 -9.55 7.27 2.28
N LEU A 120 -10.40 6.73 1.40
CA LEU A 120 -9.95 5.97 0.23
C LEU A 120 -9.31 6.87 -0.85
N ARG A 121 -9.75 8.13 -0.95
CA ARG A 121 -9.16 9.10 -1.89
C ARG A 121 -7.74 9.49 -1.52
N LEU A 122 -7.50 9.78 -0.24
CA LEU A 122 -6.19 10.20 0.27
C LEU A 122 -5.18 9.04 0.38
N SER A 123 -5.64 7.80 0.26
CA SER A 123 -4.82 6.60 0.44
C SER A 123 -4.60 5.82 -0.86
N LEU A 124 -5.67 5.28 -1.45
CA LEU A 124 -5.60 4.22 -2.45
C LEU A 124 -6.11 4.63 -3.84
N ALA A 125 -6.94 5.67 -3.94
CA ALA A 125 -7.56 6.07 -5.21
C ALA A 125 -6.53 6.57 -6.24
N ALA A 126 -6.74 6.23 -7.50
CA ALA A 126 -6.07 6.90 -8.60
C ALA A 126 -6.63 8.34 -8.74
N PRO A 127 -5.79 9.38 -8.80
CA PRO A 127 -6.28 10.74 -8.97
C PRO A 127 -7.03 10.92 -10.29
N ALA A 128 -8.15 11.64 -10.25
CA ALA A 128 -8.96 11.94 -11.43
C ALA A 128 -8.15 12.69 -12.50
N GLY A 129 -8.40 12.39 -13.77
CA GLY A 129 -7.76 13.08 -14.91
C GLY A 129 -6.33 12.64 -15.24
N THR A 130 -5.74 11.71 -14.49
CA THR A 130 -4.41 11.16 -14.80
C THR A 130 -4.53 10.05 -15.86
N PRO A 131 -3.92 10.19 -17.06
CA PRO A 131 -4.00 9.15 -18.10
C PRO A 131 -3.56 7.79 -17.55
N GLY A 132 -4.46 6.80 -17.62
CA GLY A 132 -4.20 5.43 -17.20
C GLY A 132 -4.20 5.16 -15.69
N GLY A 133 -4.39 6.16 -14.82
CA GLY A 133 -4.41 5.98 -13.36
C GLY A 133 -3.13 5.38 -12.78
N ARG A 134 -1.99 5.57 -13.48
CA ARG A 134 -0.72 4.89 -13.20
C ARG A 134 -0.16 5.23 -11.83
N LEU A 135 -0.31 6.46 -11.37
CA LEU A 135 0.15 6.89 -10.05
C LEU A 135 -1.01 6.99 -9.08
N ARG A 136 -0.75 6.65 -7.83
CA ARG A 136 -1.69 6.70 -6.71
C ARG A 136 -0.99 7.37 -5.52
N PRO A 137 -1.71 7.86 -4.49
CA PRO A 137 -1.07 8.36 -3.29
C PRO A 137 -0.15 7.30 -2.71
N VAL A 138 -0.65 6.08 -2.44
CA VAL A 138 0.20 4.95 -2.04
C VAL A 138 1.29 4.64 -3.09
N PRO A 139 2.57 4.55 -2.69
CA PRO A 139 3.62 4.14 -3.60
C PRO A 139 3.54 2.63 -3.84
N SER A 140 3.99 2.19 -5.01
CA SER A 140 4.08 0.77 -5.35
C SER A 140 5.30 0.54 -6.23
N ALA A 141 5.99 -0.58 -6.03
CA ALA A 141 7.12 -0.97 -6.88
C ALA A 141 6.68 -1.00 -8.37
N GLY A 142 7.39 -0.25 -9.22
CA GLY A 142 7.10 -0.14 -10.65
C GLY A 142 5.75 0.52 -10.98
N ALA A 143 5.07 1.12 -9.98
CA ALA A 143 3.69 1.58 -10.07
C ALA A 143 2.73 0.47 -10.55
N LEU A 144 2.94 -0.77 -10.07
CA LEU A 144 2.17 -1.95 -10.48
C LEU A 144 0.92 -2.17 -9.64
N HIS A 145 0.82 -1.52 -8.49
CA HIS A 145 -0.36 -1.49 -7.59
C HIS A 145 -1.01 -2.86 -7.38
N PRO A 146 -0.27 -3.84 -6.81
CA PRO A 146 -0.76 -5.20 -6.63
C PRO A 146 -1.80 -5.34 -5.52
N VAL A 147 -1.88 -4.36 -4.62
CA VAL A 147 -2.76 -4.39 -3.44
C VAL A 147 -4.20 -4.02 -3.84
N ARG A 148 -5.13 -4.90 -3.50
CA ARG A 148 -6.59 -4.75 -3.59
C ARG A 148 -7.15 -4.59 -2.18
N ALA A 149 -8.17 -3.75 -2.04
CA ALA A 149 -8.84 -3.49 -0.77
C ALA A 149 -10.26 -4.07 -0.78
N HIS A 150 -10.57 -4.90 0.21
CA HIS A 150 -11.91 -5.39 0.50
C HIS A 150 -12.45 -4.67 1.73
N LEU A 151 -13.59 -3.99 1.57
CA LEU A 151 -14.20 -3.18 2.61
C LEU A 151 -15.28 -4.00 3.33
N LEU A 152 -15.15 -4.09 4.64
CA LEU A 152 -16.09 -4.73 5.55
C LEU A 152 -16.70 -3.64 6.42
N ILE A 153 -17.89 -3.22 6.03
CA ILE A 153 -18.53 -2.00 6.55
C ILE A 153 -19.61 -2.39 7.56
N GLY A 154 -19.44 -1.94 8.80
CA GLY A 154 -20.48 -1.93 9.82
C GLY A 154 -21.23 -0.60 9.85
N GLN A 155 -22.02 -0.40 10.90
CA GLN A 155 -22.75 0.86 11.11
C GLN A 155 -21.80 2.05 11.34
N GLY A 156 -22.25 3.28 11.02
CA GLY A 156 -21.49 4.49 11.32
C GLY A 156 -20.44 4.89 10.28
N CYS A 157 -20.57 4.41 9.04
CA CYS A 157 -19.74 4.82 7.90
C CYS A 157 -20.59 5.57 6.86
N SER A 158 -19.93 6.26 5.92
CA SER A 158 -20.59 6.92 4.77
C SER A 158 -21.26 5.95 3.79
N MET A 159 -21.02 4.64 3.94
CA MET A 159 -21.59 3.58 3.13
C MET A 159 -22.50 2.66 3.96
N PRO A 160 -23.51 2.02 3.32
CA PRO A 160 -24.32 1.01 3.98
C PRO A 160 -23.49 -0.18 4.47
N PRO A 161 -23.88 -0.84 5.58
CA PRO A 161 -23.21 -2.04 6.05
C PRO A 161 -23.19 -3.14 4.98
N GLY A 162 -22.04 -3.79 4.82
CA GLY A 162 -21.85 -4.79 3.78
C GLY A 162 -20.39 -5.13 3.53
N ARG A 163 -20.19 -6.05 2.59
CA ARG A 163 -18.89 -6.42 2.03
C ARG A 163 -18.77 -5.82 0.64
N TYR A 164 -17.61 -5.22 0.35
CA TYR A 164 -17.36 -4.59 -0.94
C TYR A 164 -15.94 -4.85 -1.43
N ALA A 165 -15.77 -4.97 -2.74
CA ALA A 165 -14.46 -4.84 -3.37
C ALA A 165 -14.29 -3.39 -3.86
N TYR A 166 -13.18 -2.74 -3.48
CA TYR A 166 -12.94 -1.34 -3.85
C TYR A 166 -12.14 -1.22 -5.14
N ASP A 167 -12.68 -0.51 -6.13
CA ASP A 167 -11.99 -0.11 -7.36
C ASP A 167 -11.30 1.25 -7.16
N PRO A 168 -9.96 1.28 -7.04
CA PRO A 168 -9.21 2.51 -6.89
C PRO A 168 -9.18 3.37 -8.16
N ARG A 169 -9.44 2.83 -9.35
CA ARG A 169 -9.40 3.58 -10.62
C ARG A 169 -10.64 4.42 -10.82
N THR A 170 -11.81 3.82 -10.58
CA THR A 170 -13.09 4.51 -10.71
C THR A 170 -13.54 5.15 -9.40
N HIS A 171 -12.82 4.88 -8.30
CA HIS A 171 -13.18 5.29 -6.95
C HIS A 171 -14.60 4.83 -6.58
N ARG A 172 -14.87 3.53 -6.75
CA ARG A 172 -16.18 2.90 -6.51
C ARG A 172 -16.06 1.63 -5.69
N ALA A 173 -17.13 1.28 -4.98
CA ALA A 173 -17.23 0.03 -4.24
C ALA A 173 -18.24 -0.91 -4.91
N HIS A 174 -17.81 -2.15 -5.15
CA HIS A 174 -18.62 -3.19 -5.77
C HIS A 174 -19.19 -4.09 -4.66
N PRO A 175 -20.52 -4.15 -4.47
CA PRO A 175 -21.13 -5.00 -3.45
C PRO A 175 -20.80 -6.47 -3.66
N ARG A 176 -20.46 -7.16 -2.57
CA ARG A 176 -20.04 -8.57 -2.56
C ARG A 176 -20.88 -9.45 -1.65
N GLY A 177 -21.53 -8.86 -0.66
CA GLY A 177 -22.43 -9.57 0.25
C GLY A 177 -22.88 -8.67 1.42
N PRO A 178 -23.88 -9.10 2.21
CA PRO A 178 -24.32 -8.38 3.39
C PRO A 178 -23.26 -8.41 4.50
N ALA A 179 -23.39 -7.49 5.46
CA ALA A 179 -22.69 -7.59 6.72
C ALA A 179 -23.35 -8.69 7.58
N PRO A 180 -22.57 -9.53 8.28
CA PRO A 180 -23.12 -10.43 9.31
C PRO A 180 -23.87 -9.66 10.40
N ASP A 181 -24.81 -10.33 11.06
CA ASP A 181 -25.53 -9.75 12.19
C ASP A 181 -24.58 -9.47 13.36
N GLY A 182 -24.75 -8.33 14.02
CA GLY A 182 -23.97 -7.97 15.21
C GLY A 182 -22.51 -7.57 14.94
N VAL A 183 -22.10 -7.30 13.68
CA VAL A 183 -20.77 -6.77 13.42
C VAL A 183 -20.55 -5.41 14.11
N PRO A 184 -19.31 -5.14 14.59
CA PRO A 184 -18.99 -3.86 15.23
C PRO A 184 -19.21 -2.66 14.28
N PRO A 185 -19.54 -1.47 14.83
CA PRO A 185 -19.57 -0.23 14.05
C PRO A 185 -18.17 0.14 13.53
N GLY A 186 -18.14 0.88 12.43
CA GLY A 186 -16.93 1.30 11.73
C GLY A 186 -16.66 0.48 10.47
N ALA A 187 -15.41 0.53 10.01
CA ALA A 187 -14.97 -0.16 8.81
C ALA A 187 -13.73 -0.99 9.09
N LEU A 188 -13.65 -2.14 8.44
CA LEU A 188 -12.48 -3.00 8.42
C LEU A 188 -12.07 -3.19 6.96
N VAL A 189 -10.82 -2.85 6.64
CA VAL A 189 -10.28 -2.95 5.29
C VAL A 189 -9.27 -4.09 5.26
N VAL A 190 -9.58 -5.15 4.51
CA VAL A 190 -8.65 -6.27 4.27
C VAL A 190 -7.84 -5.96 3.01
N LEU A 191 -6.51 -6.06 3.14
CA LEU A 191 -5.55 -5.81 2.06
C LEU A 191 -5.04 -7.13 1.52
N ALA A 192 -5.32 -7.38 0.23
CA ALA A 192 -4.92 -8.60 -0.47
C ALA A 192 -4.07 -8.27 -1.70
N VAL A 193 -3.14 -9.15 -2.06
CA VAL A 193 -2.27 -8.95 -3.22
C VAL A 193 -2.64 -9.84 -4.40
N ALA A 194 -2.62 -9.24 -5.59
CA ALA A 194 -2.64 -9.91 -6.87
C ALA A 194 -1.22 -9.91 -7.46
N ALA A 195 -0.57 -11.08 -7.46
CA ALA A 195 0.88 -11.18 -7.66
C ALA A 195 1.34 -11.04 -9.12
N SER A 196 0.48 -11.31 -10.11
CA SER A 196 0.92 -11.61 -11.49
C SER A 196 1.68 -10.47 -12.15
N ARG A 197 1.25 -9.22 -11.94
CA ARG A 197 1.92 -8.04 -12.52
C ARG A 197 3.32 -7.82 -11.93
N THR A 198 3.43 -7.92 -10.61
CA THR A 198 4.71 -7.72 -9.92
C THR A 198 5.69 -8.84 -10.25
N VAL A 199 5.21 -10.09 -10.32
CA VAL A 199 6.05 -11.23 -10.75
C VAL A 199 6.47 -11.08 -12.22
N ALA A 200 5.58 -10.66 -13.12
CA ALA A 200 5.95 -10.46 -14.52
C ALA A 200 7.05 -9.40 -14.70
N HIS A 201 7.14 -8.43 -13.79
CA HIS A 201 8.13 -7.35 -13.86
C HIS A 201 9.42 -7.65 -13.06
N TYR A 202 9.32 -8.31 -11.91
CA TYR A 202 10.44 -8.49 -10.98
C TYR A 202 10.86 -9.96 -10.80
N GLY A 203 10.14 -10.90 -11.40
CA GLY A 203 10.35 -12.34 -11.30
C GLY A 203 10.47 -12.83 -9.86
N HIS A 204 11.50 -13.62 -9.57
CA HIS A 204 11.80 -14.12 -8.22
C HIS A 204 11.99 -13.03 -7.13
N ARG A 205 12.22 -11.76 -7.50
CA ARG A 205 12.33 -10.62 -6.57
C ARG A 205 10.99 -9.99 -6.20
N ALA A 206 9.88 -10.47 -6.77
CA ALA A 206 8.57 -9.84 -6.61
C ALA A 206 7.94 -10.03 -5.23
N TRP A 207 8.12 -11.20 -4.59
CA TRP A 207 7.37 -11.54 -3.39
C TRP A 207 7.66 -10.63 -2.17
N PRO A 208 8.90 -10.16 -1.90
CA PRO A 208 9.13 -9.18 -0.84
C PRO A 208 8.51 -7.82 -1.17
N LEU A 209 8.53 -7.42 -2.45
CA LEU A 209 7.90 -6.17 -2.91
C LEU A 209 6.39 -6.17 -2.67
N LEU A 210 5.73 -7.32 -2.81
CA LEU A 210 4.30 -7.49 -2.52
C LEU A 210 3.97 -7.28 -1.03
N LEU A 211 4.86 -7.73 -0.13
CA LEU A 211 4.76 -7.44 1.31
C LEU A 211 5.00 -5.96 1.59
N LEU A 212 6.03 -5.35 0.99
CA LEU A 212 6.35 -3.93 1.15
C LEU A 212 5.20 -3.02 0.68
N ASP A 213 4.64 -3.29 -0.51
CA ASP A 213 3.51 -2.54 -1.07
C ASP A 213 2.27 -2.66 -0.18
N THR A 214 2.04 -3.82 0.44
CA THR A 214 0.96 -4.03 1.42
C THR A 214 1.18 -3.17 2.67
N GLY A 215 2.42 -3.13 3.19
CA GLY A 215 2.79 -2.24 4.30
C GLY A 215 2.53 -0.77 3.98
N HIS A 216 2.94 -0.32 2.79
CA HIS A 216 2.67 1.04 2.30
C HIS A 216 1.17 1.35 2.21
N ALA A 217 0.37 0.40 1.70
CA ALA A 217 -1.08 0.55 1.62
C ALA A 217 -1.74 0.65 3.01
N ALA A 218 -1.30 -0.16 3.96
CA ALA A 218 -1.75 -0.07 5.35
C ALA A 218 -1.39 1.28 5.98
N ALA A 219 -0.18 1.81 5.75
CA ALA A 219 0.22 3.12 6.22
C ALA A 219 -0.61 4.25 5.61
N ALA A 220 -0.87 4.18 4.29
CA ALA A 220 -1.67 5.18 3.60
C ALA A 220 -3.11 5.24 4.14
N LEU A 221 -3.76 4.09 4.34
CA LEU A 221 -5.08 4.01 4.97
C LEU A 221 -5.06 4.52 6.41
N ALA A 222 -4.03 4.13 7.16
CA ALA A 222 -3.92 4.48 8.57
C ALA A 222 -3.80 6.01 8.77
N LEU A 223 -2.94 6.66 8.00
CA LEU A 223 -2.75 8.11 8.04
C LEU A 223 -4.01 8.86 7.57
N ALA A 224 -4.65 8.42 6.48
CA ALA A 224 -5.87 9.04 5.97
C ALA A 224 -7.06 8.89 6.93
N GLY A 225 -7.14 7.75 7.64
CA GLY A 225 -8.18 7.45 8.62
C GLY A 225 -8.00 8.18 9.95
N ALA A 226 -6.76 8.32 10.43
CA ALA A 226 -6.45 8.85 11.77
C ALA A 226 -6.88 10.30 12.00
N THR A 227 -7.20 11.04 10.93
CA THR A 227 -7.77 12.40 11.03
C THR A 227 -9.25 12.41 11.40
N THR A 228 -9.96 11.29 11.21
CA THR A 228 -11.43 11.21 11.33
C THR A 228 -11.93 10.01 12.14
N ALA A 229 -11.05 9.08 12.50
CA ALA A 229 -11.38 7.84 13.19
C ALA A 229 -10.22 7.39 14.09
N ASP A 230 -10.55 6.59 15.11
CA ASP A 230 -9.55 5.78 15.80
C ASP A 230 -9.14 4.64 14.85
N VAL A 231 -7.83 4.44 14.67
CA VAL A 231 -7.32 3.47 13.68
C VAL A 231 -6.43 2.42 14.34
N LEU A 232 -6.73 1.16 14.03
CA LEU A 232 -5.93 0.00 14.42
C LEU A 232 -5.43 -0.73 13.17
N VAL A 233 -4.21 -1.23 13.22
CA VAL A 233 -3.59 -1.98 12.11
C VAL A 233 -3.15 -3.36 12.60
N SER A 234 -3.47 -4.39 11.83
CA SER A 234 -2.96 -5.75 12.00
C SER A 234 -2.17 -6.16 10.76
N LEU A 235 -0.92 -6.56 10.97
CA LEU A 235 0.02 -7.00 9.92
C LEU A 235 0.36 -8.50 10.04
N ASP A 236 -0.22 -9.17 11.03
CA ASP A 236 0.07 -10.56 11.41
C ASP A 236 -1.20 -11.42 11.55
N ALA A 237 -2.39 -10.90 11.19
CA ALA A 237 -3.60 -11.71 11.09
C ALA A 237 -3.44 -12.85 10.07
N ASP A 238 -4.06 -13.99 10.35
CA ASP A 238 -3.95 -15.19 9.51
C ASP A 238 -4.59 -14.96 8.13
N GLY A 239 -3.89 -15.35 7.07
CA GLY A 239 -4.33 -15.14 5.68
C GLY A 239 -5.64 -15.84 5.33
N SER A 240 -5.84 -17.08 5.79
CA SER A 240 -7.08 -17.84 5.56
C SER A 240 -8.24 -17.22 6.35
N PHE A 241 -7.95 -16.72 7.55
CA PHE A 241 -8.94 -16.00 8.35
C PHE A 241 -9.34 -14.65 7.73
N LEU A 242 -8.38 -13.89 7.21
CA LEU A 242 -8.62 -12.68 6.43
C LEU A 242 -9.41 -12.97 5.15
N SER A 243 -9.13 -14.08 4.45
CA SER A 243 -9.85 -14.51 3.26
C SER A 243 -11.32 -14.79 3.59
N THR A 244 -11.57 -15.56 4.65
CA THR A 244 -12.91 -15.85 5.16
C THR A 244 -13.63 -14.56 5.55
N ALA A 245 -12.97 -13.69 6.32
CA ALA A 245 -13.51 -12.40 6.72
C ALA A 245 -13.78 -11.46 5.54
N ALA A 246 -13.09 -11.59 4.41
CA ALA A 246 -13.35 -10.85 3.18
C ALA A 246 -14.36 -11.51 2.23
N GLY A 247 -14.72 -12.78 2.47
CA GLY A 247 -15.58 -13.57 1.56
C GLY A 247 -14.83 -14.05 0.31
N LEU A 248 -13.53 -14.29 0.45
CA LEU A 248 -12.64 -14.83 -0.58
C LEU A 248 -12.38 -16.33 -0.32
N PRO A 249 -12.24 -17.16 -1.37
CA PRO A 249 -11.64 -18.48 -1.25
C PRO A 249 -10.24 -18.38 -0.64
N ASP A 250 -9.82 -19.43 0.05
CA ASP A 250 -8.40 -19.56 0.36
C ASP A 250 -7.60 -19.82 -0.93
N ALA A 251 -6.32 -19.44 -0.95
CA ALA A 251 -5.48 -19.53 -2.12
C ALA A 251 -5.37 -20.96 -2.70
N PRO A 252 -5.27 -22.03 -1.89
CA PRO A 252 -5.25 -23.41 -2.39
C PRO A 252 -6.55 -23.82 -3.09
N ASP A 253 -7.69 -23.35 -2.58
CA ASP A 253 -9.03 -23.72 -3.06
C ASP A 253 -9.55 -22.75 -4.15
N TRP A 254 -8.75 -21.75 -4.50
CA TRP A 254 -9.20 -20.62 -5.31
C TRP A 254 -9.68 -21.03 -6.69
N GLN A 255 -8.95 -21.91 -7.39
CA GLN A 255 -9.31 -22.30 -8.75
C GLN A 255 -10.52 -23.24 -8.78
N ASP A 256 -10.78 -23.97 -7.71
CA ASP A 256 -11.98 -24.81 -7.59
C ASP A 256 -13.22 -23.93 -7.34
N ALA A 257 -13.07 -22.89 -6.52
CA ALA A 257 -14.16 -21.96 -6.22
C ALA A 257 -14.42 -20.96 -7.36
N TRP A 258 -13.38 -20.30 -7.87
CA TRP A 258 -13.43 -19.23 -8.87
C TRP A 258 -12.44 -19.51 -10.02
N PRO A 259 -12.73 -20.51 -10.87
CA PRO A 259 -11.85 -20.89 -11.98
C PRO A 259 -11.62 -19.73 -12.95
N GLY A 260 -10.42 -19.66 -13.49
CA GLY A 260 -10.04 -18.65 -14.48
C GLY A 260 -9.91 -17.24 -13.88
N THR A 261 -9.78 -17.11 -12.56
CA THR A 261 -9.54 -15.83 -11.89
C THR A 261 -8.19 -15.84 -11.17
N GLU A 262 -7.60 -14.66 -11.00
CA GLU A 262 -6.32 -14.51 -10.29
C GLU A 262 -6.53 -14.61 -8.77
N PRO A 263 -5.81 -15.51 -8.07
CA PRO A 263 -5.81 -15.56 -6.61
C PRO A 263 -5.40 -14.25 -5.97
N GLU A 264 -6.22 -13.79 -5.01
CA GLU A 264 -5.90 -12.68 -4.13
C GLU A 264 -5.46 -13.23 -2.77
N LEU A 265 -4.28 -12.81 -2.29
CA LEU A 265 -3.73 -13.30 -1.02
C LEU A 265 -3.79 -12.21 0.05
N PRO A 266 -4.68 -12.30 1.05
CA PRO A 266 -4.75 -11.33 2.14
C PRO A 266 -3.52 -11.37 3.05
N LEU A 267 -3.02 -10.18 3.41
CA LEU A 267 -1.76 -10.04 4.15
C LEU A 267 -1.87 -9.10 5.37
N ALA A 268 -2.81 -8.17 5.36
CA ALA A 268 -2.98 -7.17 6.42
C ALA A 268 -4.42 -6.68 6.51
N ALA A 269 -4.75 -6.02 7.62
CA ALA A 269 -6.02 -5.35 7.80
C ALA A 269 -5.90 -4.03 8.57
N VAL A 270 -6.75 -3.07 8.22
CA VAL A 270 -6.86 -1.76 8.89
C VAL A 270 -8.30 -1.57 9.37
N ARG A 271 -8.47 -1.29 10.65
CA ARG A 271 -9.77 -1.04 11.28
C ARG A 271 -9.90 0.46 11.59
N LEU A 272 -11.01 1.04 11.15
CA LEU A 272 -11.43 2.41 11.42
C LEU A 272 -12.64 2.35 12.35
N THR A 273 -12.53 2.92 13.55
CA THR A 273 -13.64 3.01 14.51
C THR A 273 -14.05 4.46 14.74
N PRO A 274 -15.35 4.74 14.93
CA PRO A 274 -15.80 6.09 15.28
C PRO A 274 -15.10 6.57 16.57
N PRO A 275 -14.66 7.83 16.62
CA PRO A 275 -13.88 8.33 17.76
C PRO A 275 -14.70 8.32 19.06
N GLY A 276 -14.03 8.05 20.18
CA GLY A 276 -14.61 8.20 21.53
C GLY A 276 -15.54 7.06 21.95
N ARG A 277 -15.64 5.97 21.17
CA ARG A 277 -16.22 4.72 21.65
C ARG A 277 -15.13 3.80 22.19
N PRO A 278 -15.33 3.12 23.34
CA PRO A 278 -14.43 2.06 23.76
C PRO A 278 -14.27 1.06 22.63
N VAL A 279 -13.02 0.76 22.26
CA VAL A 279 -12.74 -0.33 21.33
C VAL A 279 -13.16 -1.61 22.03
N ASP A 280 -14.23 -2.27 21.54
CA ASP A 280 -14.68 -3.55 22.08
C ASP A 280 -13.53 -4.57 22.11
N ALA A 281 -13.50 -5.37 23.18
CA ALA A 281 -12.49 -6.41 23.40
C ALA A 281 -12.63 -7.61 22.44
N ALA A 282 -13.76 -7.74 21.73
CA ALA A 282 -13.99 -8.83 20.79
C ALA A 282 -13.09 -8.68 19.53
N PRO A 283 -12.45 -9.76 19.06
CA PRO A 283 -11.57 -9.69 17.90
C PRO A 283 -12.35 -9.29 16.64
N PRO A 284 -11.97 -8.21 15.94
CA PRO A 284 -12.80 -7.61 14.90
C PRO A 284 -12.97 -8.53 13.69
N LEU A 285 -12.02 -9.40 13.37
CA LEU A 285 -12.12 -10.29 12.22
C LEU A 285 -13.06 -11.47 12.48
N SER A 286 -13.07 -12.00 13.71
CA SER A 286 -13.93 -13.13 14.09
C SER A 286 -15.43 -12.89 13.83
N ALA A 287 -15.93 -11.67 14.07
CA ALA A 287 -17.32 -11.31 13.76
C ALA A 287 -17.63 -11.37 12.25
N TRP A 288 -16.63 -11.08 11.41
CA TRP A 288 -16.75 -11.17 9.96
C TRP A 288 -16.47 -12.58 9.43
N ALA A 289 -15.78 -13.44 10.19
CA ALA A 289 -15.48 -14.81 9.81
C ALA A 289 -16.48 -15.85 10.37
N ALA A 290 -17.42 -15.42 11.24
CA ALA A 290 -18.39 -16.32 11.87
C ALA A 290 -19.48 -16.79 10.88
N LEU A 291 -19.77 -18.10 10.92
CA LEU A 291 -20.75 -18.86 10.12
C LEU A 291 -20.33 -19.09 8.65
N PRO A 292 -20.75 -20.21 8.01
CA PRO A 292 -20.50 -20.42 6.59
C PRO A 292 -21.26 -19.36 5.79
N LEU A 293 -20.53 -18.35 5.37
CA LEU A 293 -21.02 -17.32 4.47
C LEU A 293 -21.08 -17.91 3.06
N PRO A 294 -22.15 -17.64 2.28
CA PRO A 294 -22.09 -17.89 0.85
C PRO A 294 -20.86 -17.18 0.29
N LEU A 295 -20.06 -17.89 -0.52
CA LEU A 295 -18.98 -17.28 -1.28
C LEU A 295 -19.52 -16.03 -1.97
N ALA A 296 -18.85 -14.90 -1.76
CA ALA A 296 -19.25 -13.67 -2.40
C ALA A 296 -19.20 -13.83 -3.94
N SER A 297 -20.01 -13.08 -4.68
CA SER A 297 -20.11 -13.20 -6.15
C SER A 297 -18.74 -13.28 -6.80
N ALA A 298 -18.47 -14.28 -7.64
CA ALA A 298 -17.15 -14.50 -8.23
C ALA A 298 -16.67 -13.30 -9.08
N PRO A 299 -15.35 -13.05 -9.18
CA PRO A 299 -14.82 -12.05 -10.09
C PRO A 299 -14.99 -12.54 -11.53
N THR A 300 -14.94 -11.60 -12.47
CA THR A 300 -14.97 -11.92 -13.91
C THR A 300 -13.72 -12.75 -14.27
N PRO A 301 -13.89 -13.95 -14.86
CA PRO A 301 -12.76 -14.75 -15.34
C PRO A 301 -11.93 -13.98 -16.37
N GLN A 302 -10.63 -14.22 -16.36
CA GLN A 302 -9.70 -13.52 -17.23
C GLN A 302 -9.20 -14.46 -18.34
N PRO A 303 -9.09 -13.98 -19.60
CA PRO A 303 -8.52 -14.77 -20.69
C PRO A 303 -7.10 -15.26 -20.35
N GLY A 304 -6.87 -16.56 -20.53
CA GLY A 304 -5.59 -17.23 -20.27
C GLY A 304 -5.33 -17.59 -18.80
N ALA A 305 -6.24 -17.31 -17.87
CA ALA A 305 -6.11 -17.69 -16.47
C ALA A 305 -6.25 -19.21 -16.22
N ASP A 306 -6.80 -19.95 -17.18
CA ASP A 306 -6.90 -21.42 -17.16
C ASP A 306 -5.57 -22.10 -17.54
N THR A 307 -4.54 -21.34 -17.93
CA THR A 307 -3.21 -21.86 -18.26
C THR A 307 -2.38 -22.06 -16.99
N THR A 308 -1.54 -23.10 -16.98
CA THR A 308 -0.60 -23.33 -15.87
C THR A 308 0.24 -22.08 -15.65
N PRO A 309 0.24 -21.50 -14.42
CA PRO A 309 0.99 -20.28 -14.17
C PRO A 309 2.50 -20.52 -14.34
N PRO A 310 3.26 -19.50 -14.79
CA PRO A 310 4.72 -19.58 -14.80
C PRO A 310 5.26 -19.97 -13.42
N ARG A 311 6.38 -20.71 -13.39
CA ARG A 311 6.98 -21.25 -12.16
C ARG A 311 7.18 -20.18 -11.08
N GLU A 312 7.73 -19.03 -11.45
CA GLU A 312 7.95 -17.93 -10.50
C GLU A 312 6.66 -17.40 -9.88
N LEU A 313 5.57 -17.34 -10.65
CA LEU A 313 4.26 -16.91 -10.15
C LEU A 313 3.65 -17.93 -9.20
N ALA A 314 3.76 -19.22 -9.53
CA ALA A 314 3.33 -20.29 -8.64
C ALA A 314 4.10 -20.27 -7.31
N VAL A 315 5.43 -20.13 -7.37
CA VAL A 315 6.31 -20.04 -6.19
C VAL A 315 5.96 -18.81 -5.35
N ALA A 316 5.80 -17.63 -5.96
CA ALA A 316 5.46 -16.41 -5.23
C ALA A 316 4.11 -16.53 -4.52
N ARG A 317 3.09 -17.09 -5.18
CA ARG A 317 1.76 -17.31 -4.55
C ARG A 317 1.85 -18.29 -3.39
N HIS A 318 2.53 -19.40 -3.56
CA HIS A 318 2.72 -20.40 -2.49
C HIS A 318 3.45 -19.79 -1.29
N LEU A 319 4.57 -19.09 -1.51
CA LEU A 319 5.33 -18.43 -0.45
C LEU A 319 4.49 -17.39 0.30
N LEU A 320 3.71 -16.57 -0.41
CA LEU A 320 2.87 -15.56 0.22
C LEU A 320 1.76 -16.18 1.07
N HIS A 321 1.12 -17.25 0.59
CA HIS A 321 0.14 -18.01 1.37
C HIS A 321 0.80 -18.60 2.64
N ASP A 322 1.95 -19.26 2.50
CA ASP A 322 2.67 -19.88 3.60
C ASP A 322 3.17 -18.87 4.65
N LEU A 323 3.58 -17.67 4.21
CA LEU A 323 3.97 -16.55 5.07
C LEU A 323 2.75 -15.94 5.78
N ALA A 324 1.60 -15.91 5.13
CA ALA A 324 0.36 -15.37 5.69
C ALA A 324 -0.26 -16.25 6.79
N GLY A 325 0.12 -17.52 6.87
CA GLY A 325 -0.37 -18.44 7.91
C GLY A 325 0.09 -18.07 9.33
N ALA A 326 -0.86 -17.92 10.23
CA ALA A 326 -0.69 -17.64 11.67
C ALA A 326 -1.72 -18.42 12.53
N PRO A 327 -1.77 -19.76 12.46
CA PRO A 327 -2.87 -20.55 13.04
C PRO A 327 -3.01 -20.42 14.56
N GLY A 328 -1.93 -20.07 15.27
CA GLY A 328 -1.96 -19.84 16.72
C GLY A 328 -2.56 -18.49 17.14
N ARG A 329 -2.83 -17.58 16.19
CA ARG A 329 -3.40 -16.24 16.43
C ARG A 329 -4.16 -15.74 15.19
N PRO A 330 -5.33 -16.31 14.86
CA PRO A 330 -6.04 -16.03 13.61
C PRO A 330 -6.41 -14.55 13.42
N ASP A 331 -6.86 -13.87 14.48
CA ASP A 331 -7.19 -12.43 14.44
C ASP A 331 -5.97 -11.50 14.38
N GLY A 332 -4.76 -12.02 14.55
CA GLY A 332 -3.53 -11.24 14.63
C GLY A 332 -3.47 -10.33 15.86
N THR A 333 -2.56 -9.36 15.79
CA THR A 333 -2.32 -8.36 16.84
C THR A 333 -2.66 -6.98 16.28
N TRP A 334 -3.49 -6.24 17.01
CA TRP A 334 -3.98 -4.93 16.59
C TRP A 334 -3.25 -3.82 17.33
N HIS A 335 -2.66 -2.90 16.57
CA HIS A 335 -1.88 -1.79 17.11
C HIS A 335 -2.48 -0.45 16.69
N PRO A 336 -2.59 0.53 17.59
CA PRO A 336 -2.95 1.89 17.23
C PRO A 336 -2.02 2.44 16.15
N ALA A 337 -2.60 3.05 15.12
CA ALA A 337 -1.83 3.69 14.09
C ALA A 337 -1.17 4.98 14.63
N PRO A 338 0.16 5.11 14.59
CA PRO A 338 0.80 6.38 14.88
C PRO A 338 0.45 7.40 13.79
N CYS A 339 -0.07 8.56 14.20
CA CYS A 339 -0.29 9.68 13.30
C CYS A 339 0.62 10.84 13.73
N PRO A 340 1.71 11.12 13.01
CA PRO A 340 2.53 12.30 13.28
C PRO A 340 1.68 13.55 13.06
N GLY A 341 1.50 14.40 14.09
CA GLY A 341 0.58 15.54 14.05
C GLY A 341 0.87 16.61 12.98
N GLN A 342 2.00 16.51 12.27
CA GLN A 342 2.30 17.36 11.11
C GLN A 342 1.68 16.85 9.79
N VAL A 343 1.25 15.59 9.71
CA VAL A 343 0.70 15.02 8.48
C VAL A 343 -0.74 15.51 8.30
N THR A 344 -0.95 16.33 7.26
CA THR A 344 -2.24 16.90 6.87
C THR A 344 -2.78 16.22 5.61
N ASP A 345 -4.04 16.48 5.28
CA ASP A 345 -4.66 16.08 4.01
C ASP A 345 -3.84 16.57 2.82
N GLU A 346 -3.41 17.83 2.85
CA GLU A 346 -2.57 18.44 1.82
C GLU A 346 -1.24 17.67 1.66
N ALA A 347 -0.63 17.24 2.76
CA ALA A 347 0.59 16.42 2.71
C ALA A 347 0.31 15.05 2.08
N LEU A 348 -0.83 14.42 2.38
CA LEU A 348 -1.21 13.13 1.77
C LEU A 348 -1.54 13.27 0.28
N GLU A 349 -2.22 14.35 -0.11
CA GLU A 349 -2.58 14.66 -1.51
C GLU A 349 -1.35 14.97 -2.37
N SER A 350 -0.38 15.70 -1.80
CA SER A 350 0.85 16.12 -2.49
C SER A 350 1.97 15.09 -2.45
N ARG A 351 1.90 14.09 -1.57
CA ARG A 351 2.95 13.05 -1.43
C ARG A 351 3.19 12.32 -2.74
N ARG A 352 4.41 12.41 -3.27
CA ARG A 352 4.87 11.68 -4.45
C ARG A 352 6.27 11.16 -4.24
N SER A 353 6.60 10.07 -4.93
CA SER A 353 7.99 9.64 -5.08
C SER A 353 8.72 10.67 -5.95
N ALA A 354 9.72 11.33 -5.38
CA ALA A 354 10.47 12.39 -6.05
C ALA A 354 11.33 11.82 -7.20
N PRO A 355 11.56 12.60 -8.27
CA PRO A 355 12.55 12.24 -9.27
C PRO A 355 13.96 12.27 -8.63
N PRO A 356 14.93 11.50 -9.16
CA PRO A 356 16.20 11.32 -8.44
C PRO A 356 17.01 12.60 -8.24
N GLU A 357 16.94 13.55 -9.18
CA GLU A 357 17.62 14.85 -9.10
C GLU A 357 17.18 15.71 -7.91
N ASP A 358 15.92 15.57 -7.49
CA ASP A 358 15.32 16.27 -6.36
C ASP A 358 15.81 15.73 -5.01
N LEU A 359 16.55 14.62 -5.01
CA LEU A 359 17.02 13.95 -3.80
C LEU A 359 18.45 14.35 -3.42
N ASN A 360 19.17 15.12 -4.24
CA ASN A 360 20.62 15.29 -4.14
C ASN A 360 21.12 16.16 -2.97
N HIS A 361 20.22 16.77 -2.20
CA HIS A 361 20.60 17.69 -1.12
C HIS A 361 20.34 17.07 0.25
N PRO A 362 21.34 16.97 1.13
CA PRO A 362 21.18 16.33 2.44
C PRO A 362 20.21 17.13 3.33
N PRO A 363 19.18 16.48 3.90
CA PRO A 363 18.35 17.12 4.92
C PRO A 363 19.13 17.43 6.19
N GLY A 364 18.70 18.45 6.94
CA GLY A 364 19.29 18.78 8.24
C GLY A 364 19.14 17.63 9.26
N LYS A 365 20.14 17.46 10.13
CA LYS A 365 20.22 16.36 11.12
C LYS A 365 18.98 16.24 12.00
N ASP A 366 18.37 17.36 12.41
CA ASP A 366 17.14 17.36 13.22
C ASP A 366 15.94 16.75 12.48
N LEU A 367 15.81 17.03 11.17
CA LEU A 367 14.76 16.44 10.34
C LEU A 367 15.00 14.93 10.16
N LEU A 368 16.25 14.54 9.91
CA LEU A 368 16.64 13.13 9.79
C LEU A 368 16.37 12.36 11.09
N ALA A 369 16.72 12.93 12.25
CA ALA A 369 16.45 12.31 13.55
C ALA A 369 14.95 12.08 13.78
N ARG A 370 14.11 13.05 13.40
CA ARG A 370 12.65 12.92 13.50
C ARG A 370 12.09 11.83 12.58
N ILE A 371 12.60 11.74 11.35
CA ILE A 371 12.15 10.73 10.38
C ILE A 371 12.60 9.33 10.83
N LEU A 372 13.85 9.19 11.27
CA LEU A 372 14.38 7.94 11.81
C LEU A 372 13.59 7.47 13.03
N ALA A 373 13.35 8.36 14.00
CA ALA A 373 12.55 8.05 15.19
C ALA A 373 11.10 7.68 14.83
N THR A 374 10.55 8.28 13.77
CA THR A 374 9.20 7.93 13.28
C THR A 374 9.18 6.53 12.70
N ALA A 375 10.15 6.17 11.86
CA ALA A 375 10.24 4.83 11.27
C ALA A 375 10.45 3.73 12.33
N GLN A 376 11.28 3.98 13.34
CA GLN A 376 11.49 3.06 14.47
C GLN A 376 10.29 2.97 15.40
N GLY A 377 9.57 4.09 15.59
CA GLY A 377 8.49 4.21 16.56
C GLY A 377 7.17 3.59 16.13
N VAL A 378 7.02 3.13 14.87
CA VAL A 378 5.72 2.63 14.40
C VAL A 378 5.32 1.30 15.03
N ARG A 379 6.30 0.41 15.27
CA ARG A 379 6.10 -0.96 15.76
C ARG A 379 7.36 -1.47 16.46
N PRO A 380 7.27 -2.08 17.65
CA PRO A 380 8.43 -2.61 18.36
C PRO A 380 8.99 -3.91 17.75
N ASP A 381 8.19 -4.63 16.98
CA ASP A 381 8.55 -5.88 16.28
C ASP A 381 9.03 -5.64 14.84
N GLY A 382 9.23 -4.37 14.46
CA GLY A 382 9.78 -3.98 13.17
C GLY A 382 11.29 -4.21 13.03
N PRO A 383 11.83 -4.05 11.82
CA PRO A 383 13.28 -4.06 11.61
C PRO A 383 13.96 -2.88 12.30
N ALA A 384 15.27 -2.99 12.49
CA ALA A 384 16.09 -1.87 12.91
C ALA A 384 16.21 -0.85 11.76
N TRP A 385 16.51 0.39 12.12
CA TRP A 385 16.65 1.48 11.15
C TRP A 385 17.92 2.28 11.38
N THR A 386 18.58 2.64 10.28
CA THR A 386 19.72 3.55 10.21
C THR A 386 19.53 4.55 9.07
N VAL A 387 20.33 5.61 9.03
CA VAL A 387 20.32 6.59 7.93
C VAL A 387 21.74 6.85 7.42
N ALA A 388 21.98 6.58 6.15
CA ALA A 388 23.21 6.97 5.46
C ALA A 388 23.06 8.41 4.95
N VAL A 389 24.02 9.28 5.26
CA VAL A 389 23.99 10.70 4.89
C VAL A 389 25.21 11.03 4.06
N GLY A 390 24.99 11.75 2.96
CA GLY A 390 26.04 12.25 2.10
C GLY A 390 26.52 13.66 2.45
N GLY A 391 27.30 14.26 1.55
CA GLY A 391 27.75 15.64 1.65
C GLY A 391 29.17 15.78 2.16
N ALA A 392 29.45 16.87 2.91
CA ALA A 392 30.80 17.19 3.38
C ALA A 392 31.31 16.22 4.45
N ASP A 393 30.43 15.76 5.33
CA ASP A 393 30.74 14.86 6.44
C ASP A 393 29.88 13.58 6.34
N PRO A 394 30.14 12.69 5.37
CA PRO A 394 29.31 11.53 5.15
C PRO A 394 29.47 10.50 6.26
N ALA A 395 28.34 9.95 6.71
CA ALA A 395 28.30 8.97 7.78
C ALA A 395 27.02 8.14 7.75
N LEU A 396 27.08 6.99 8.42
CA LEU A 396 25.92 6.19 8.77
C LEU A 396 25.52 6.49 10.22
N TYR A 397 24.27 6.89 10.42
CA TYR A 397 23.73 7.19 11.75
C TYR A 397 22.72 6.16 12.21
N ALA A 398 22.71 5.90 13.52
CA ALA A 398 21.64 5.23 14.25
C ALA A 398 20.90 6.23 15.14
N ALA A 399 19.79 5.82 15.74
CA ALA A 399 19.11 6.64 16.73
C ALA A 399 19.95 6.68 18.02
N GLY A 400 20.26 7.90 18.47
CA GLY A 400 21.04 8.12 19.69
C GLY A 400 20.20 8.10 20.97
N PRO A 401 20.82 8.13 22.16
CA PRO A 401 20.11 8.17 23.44
C PRO A 401 19.29 9.46 23.57
N GLY A 402 17.97 9.31 23.58
CA GLY A 402 16.98 10.39 23.58
C GLY A 402 16.14 10.38 22.30
N LYS A 403 14.86 10.77 22.38
CA LYS A 403 13.86 10.57 21.29
C LYS A 403 14.19 11.24 19.93
N ARG A 404 15.30 11.99 19.80
CA ARG A 404 15.66 12.82 18.64
C ARG A 404 17.17 12.95 18.38
N GLY A 405 18.01 12.09 18.95
CA GLY A 405 19.46 12.11 18.71
C GLY A 405 19.87 11.27 17.49
N LEU A 406 20.97 11.63 16.83
CA LEU A 406 21.66 10.78 15.86
C LEU A 406 23.05 10.46 16.39
N ASP A 407 23.36 9.18 16.49
CA ASP A 407 24.70 8.70 16.85
C ASP A 407 25.40 8.13 15.62
N VAL A 408 26.68 8.45 15.45
CA VAL A 408 27.49 7.92 14.36
C VAL A 408 27.71 6.43 14.60
N ARG A 409 27.23 5.60 13.68
CA ARG A 409 27.48 4.16 13.65
C ARG A 409 28.74 3.82 12.85
N ALA A 410 28.97 4.53 11.75
CA ALA A 410 30.17 4.40 10.93
C ALA A 410 30.44 5.71 10.17
N GLU A 411 31.72 5.98 9.91
CA GLU A 411 32.16 7.13 9.11
C GLU A 411 32.38 6.72 7.65
N GLY A 412 32.17 7.68 6.74
CA GLY A 412 32.36 7.48 5.30
C GLY A 412 31.05 7.41 4.52
N ASP A 413 31.18 7.53 3.19
CA ASP A 413 30.03 7.56 2.30
C ASP A 413 29.63 6.14 1.87
N ALA A 414 28.54 5.65 2.45
CA ALA A 414 27.98 4.34 2.11
C ALA A 414 27.17 4.35 0.80
N ARG A 415 26.82 5.51 0.24
CA ARG A 415 25.78 5.61 -0.82
C ARG A 415 26.18 4.94 -2.13
N THR A 416 27.46 4.93 -2.49
CA THR A 416 27.96 4.20 -3.67
C THR A 416 27.75 2.70 -3.52
N THR A 417 28.05 2.15 -2.34
CA THR A 417 27.78 0.73 -2.01
C THR A 417 26.28 0.45 -2.02
N LEU A 418 25.47 1.34 -1.43
CA LEU A 418 24.02 1.21 -1.45
C LEU A 418 23.45 1.24 -2.88
N ALA A 419 23.99 2.08 -3.77
CA ALA A 419 23.58 2.13 -5.17
C ALA A 419 23.85 0.81 -5.90
N HIS A 420 25.02 0.20 -5.64
CA HIS A 420 25.33 -1.13 -6.17
C HIS A 420 24.34 -2.19 -5.65
N TRP A 421 24.14 -2.24 -4.33
CA TRP A 421 23.21 -3.18 -3.71
C TRP A 421 21.75 -2.96 -4.11
N ALA A 422 21.33 -1.73 -4.39
CA ALA A 422 19.97 -1.42 -4.81
C ALA A 422 19.72 -1.68 -6.30
N ALA A 423 20.11 -2.86 -6.79
CA ALA A 423 20.01 -3.24 -8.20
C ALA A 423 20.78 -2.34 -9.18
N GLY A 424 21.90 -1.76 -8.74
CA GLY A 424 22.70 -0.88 -9.59
C GLY A 424 22.08 0.50 -9.86
N GLN A 425 21.10 0.93 -9.06
CA GLN A 425 20.48 2.25 -9.16
C GLN A 425 21.45 3.37 -8.77
N GLN A 426 22.23 3.85 -9.76
CA GLN A 426 23.34 4.79 -9.57
C GLN A 426 22.92 6.11 -8.91
N TRP A 427 21.68 6.54 -9.11
CA TRP A 427 21.16 7.79 -8.55
C TRP A 427 21.18 7.81 -7.01
N ILE A 428 21.16 6.64 -6.35
CA ILE A 428 21.26 6.54 -4.88
C ILE A 428 22.61 7.07 -4.37
N GLY A 429 23.67 6.94 -5.17
CA GLY A 429 25.00 7.48 -4.86
C GLY A 429 25.01 9.00 -4.68
N ALA A 430 24.05 9.71 -5.28
CA ALA A 430 23.91 11.15 -5.19
C ALA A 430 22.89 11.61 -4.13
N ALA A 431 22.02 10.71 -3.63
CA ALA A 431 20.95 11.06 -2.70
C ALA A 431 21.46 11.70 -1.40
N GLY A 432 20.83 12.75 -0.92
CA GLY A 432 21.24 13.50 0.26
C GLY A 432 21.26 12.66 1.54
N ALA A 433 20.23 11.82 1.71
CA ALA A 433 20.22 10.76 2.72
C ALA A 433 19.43 9.54 2.25
N VAL A 434 19.73 8.38 2.82
CA VAL A 434 19.01 7.11 2.59
C VAL A 434 18.72 6.46 3.93
N LEU A 435 17.44 6.40 4.28
CA LEU A 435 16.96 5.65 5.44
C LEU A 435 16.90 4.16 5.08
N LEU A 436 17.44 3.29 5.93
CA LEU A 436 17.61 1.86 5.68
C LEU A 436 16.92 1.06 6.78
N ALA A 437 15.92 0.25 6.41
CA ALA A 437 15.40 -0.80 7.25
C ALA A 437 16.29 -2.03 7.10
N HIS A 438 16.79 -2.58 8.19
CA HIS A 438 17.65 -3.76 8.16
C HIS A 438 17.33 -4.76 9.27
N GLY A 439 17.63 -6.03 8.99
CA GLY A 439 17.35 -7.19 9.84
C GLY A 439 17.02 -8.41 9.00
N CYS A 440 16.13 -9.28 9.48
CA CYS A 440 15.67 -10.48 8.76
C CYS A 440 16.82 -11.43 8.37
N PRO A 441 17.38 -12.20 9.34
CA PRO A 441 18.51 -13.10 9.07
C PRO A 441 18.18 -14.17 8.01
N GLU A 442 19.19 -14.77 7.38
CA GLU A 442 19.01 -15.81 6.34
C GLU A 442 18.15 -17.01 6.81
N GLY A 443 18.25 -17.35 8.10
CA GLY A 443 17.45 -18.40 8.74
C GLY A 443 16.19 -17.91 9.44
N ALA A 444 15.68 -16.72 9.11
CA ALA A 444 14.51 -16.14 9.75
C ALA A 444 13.28 -17.05 9.62
N ALA A 445 12.51 -17.16 10.72
CA ALA A 445 11.22 -17.84 10.70
C ALA A 445 10.22 -17.08 9.80
N ARG A 446 9.20 -17.78 9.28
CA ARG A 446 8.13 -17.20 8.45
C ARG A 446 7.54 -15.91 9.01
N ALA A 447 7.20 -15.92 10.30
CA ALA A 447 6.65 -14.75 10.99
C ALA A 447 7.61 -13.56 11.00
N THR A 448 8.91 -13.79 11.18
CA THR A 448 9.95 -12.75 11.15
C THR A 448 10.10 -12.18 9.75
N VAL A 449 10.16 -13.02 8.70
CA VAL A 449 10.21 -12.57 7.31
C VAL A 449 9.00 -11.70 6.97
N ARG A 450 7.80 -12.19 7.28
CA ARG A 450 6.55 -11.45 7.08
C ARG A 450 6.56 -10.11 7.81
N SER A 451 6.84 -10.11 9.10
CA SER A 451 6.82 -8.88 9.92
C SER A 451 7.88 -7.88 9.44
N SER A 452 9.12 -8.32 9.19
CA SER A 452 10.19 -7.43 8.74
C SER A 452 9.83 -6.66 7.47
N HIS A 453 9.16 -7.29 6.49
CA HIS A 453 8.78 -6.61 5.24
C HIS A 453 7.49 -5.79 5.38
N LEU A 454 6.42 -6.33 5.98
CA LEU A 454 5.17 -5.59 6.15
C LEU A 454 5.38 -4.34 7.02
N VAL A 455 6.11 -4.48 8.12
CA VAL A 455 6.43 -3.36 9.01
C VAL A 455 7.40 -2.38 8.34
N ALA A 456 8.39 -2.85 7.57
CA ALA A 456 9.27 -1.95 6.82
C ALA A 456 8.50 -1.08 5.81
N GLY A 457 7.57 -1.69 5.05
CA GLY A 457 6.69 -0.97 4.14
C GLY A 457 5.81 0.04 4.87
N TYR A 458 5.21 -0.37 6.00
CA TYR A 458 4.38 0.50 6.83
C TYR A 458 5.17 1.70 7.38
N ALA A 459 6.31 1.44 8.02
CA ALA A 459 7.20 2.45 8.58
C ALA A 459 7.70 3.43 7.51
N ALA A 460 8.12 2.93 6.34
CA ALA A 460 8.55 3.78 5.23
C ALA A 460 7.40 4.64 4.70
N GLY A 461 6.18 4.11 4.63
CA GLY A 461 4.99 4.88 4.24
C GLY A 461 4.70 6.03 5.20
N VAL A 462 4.76 5.77 6.52
CA VAL A 462 4.62 6.80 7.56
C VAL A 462 5.75 7.83 7.50
N ALA A 463 6.99 7.38 7.37
CA ALA A 463 8.17 8.24 7.23
C ALA A 463 8.10 9.12 5.97
N GLN A 464 7.61 8.59 4.85
CA GLN A 464 7.42 9.33 3.60
C GLN A 464 6.36 10.43 3.74
N ALA A 465 5.25 10.14 4.42
CA ALA A 465 4.22 11.13 4.71
C ALA A 465 4.73 12.24 5.61
N LEU A 466 5.49 11.90 6.66
CA LEU A 466 6.14 12.89 7.51
C LEU A 466 7.17 13.72 6.73
N ALA A 467 8.00 13.09 5.89
CA ALA A 467 8.97 13.80 5.05
C ALA A 467 8.27 14.84 4.16
N THR A 468 7.14 14.46 3.55
CA THR A 468 6.31 15.37 2.74
C THR A 468 5.77 16.53 3.57
N ALA A 469 5.21 16.25 4.75
CA ALA A 469 4.73 17.28 5.68
C ALA A 469 5.83 18.23 6.18
N LEU A 470 7.09 17.80 6.13
CA LEU A 470 8.27 18.60 6.48
C LEU A 470 8.91 19.28 5.27
N GLY A 471 8.29 19.21 4.09
CA GLY A 471 8.80 19.83 2.87
C GLY A 471 9.99 19.12 2.24
N LEU A 472 10.27 17.87 2.62
CA LEU A 472 11.32 17.06 2.04
C LEU A 472 10.83 16.28 0.82
N ARG A 473 11.76 16.04 -0.10
CA ARG A 473 11.62 15.11 -1.22
C ARG A 473 11.94 13.70 -0.73
N SER A 474 11.21 12.71 -1.23
CA SER A 474 11.40 11.32 -0.78
C SER A 474 11.07 10.30 -1.87
N ARG A 475 11.78 9.16 -1.87
CA ARG A 475 11.56 8.06 -2.82
C ARG A 475 11.84 6.70 -2.16
N PRO A 476 10.85 5.80 -2.06
CA PRO A 476 11.06 4.45 -1.56
C PRO A 476 11.99 3.61 -2.48
N ILE A 477 12.76 2.71 -1.90
CA ILE A 477 13.68 1.77 -2.58
C ILE A 477 13.38 0.35 -2.09
N GLY A 478 12.76 -0.47 -2.95
CA GLY A 478 12.25 -1.78 -2.54
C GLY A 478 13.15 -2.99 -2.84
N SER A 479 14.14 -2.87 -3.72
CA SER A 479 14.99 -4.01 -4.15
C SER A 479 16.42 -3.83 -3.68
N TRP A 480 16.95 -4.86 -3.01
CA TRP A 480 18.27 -4.90 -2.41
C TRP A 480 18.92 -6.27 -2.66
N GLN A 481 20.15 -6.28 -3.15
CA GLN A 481 20.91 -7.45 -3.60
C GLN A 481 22.22 -7.52 -2.85
N GLN A 482 22.49 -8.68 -2.23
CA GLN A 482 23.68 -8.91 -1.43
C GLN A 482 23.94 -7.82 -0.37
N ALA A 483 22.85 -7.21 0.13
CA ALA A 483 22.86 -6.03 0.97
C ALA A 483 22.93 -6.39 2.47
N ASP A 484 23.99 -7.09 2.86
CA ASP A 484 24.24 -7.41 4.27
C ASP A 484 24.96 -6.24 4.96
N LEU A 485 24.17 -5.37 5.60
CA LEU A 485 24.69 -4.18 6.27
C LEU A 485 25.59 -4.55 7.45
N GLY A 486 25.25 -5.62 8.18
CA GLY A 486 26.04 -6.09 9.31
C GLY A 486 27.42 -6.55 8.88
N ALA A 487 27.48 -7.44 7.88
CA ALA A 487 28.75 -7.92 7.35
C ALA A 487 29.64 -6.77 6.84
N ALA A 488 29.06 -5.77 6.16
CA ALA A 488 29.80 -4.61 5.68
C ALA A 488 30.34 -3.71 6.80
N LEU A 489 29.73 -3.75 7.99
CA LEU A 489 30.19 -3.04 9.19
C LEU A 489 31.11 -3.90 10.07
N GLY A 490 31.43 -5.13 9.66
CA GLY A 490 32.25 -6.07 10.42
C GLY A 490 31.50 -6.90 11.46
N ASP A 491 30.16 -6.85 11.49
CA ASP A 491 29.32 -7.70 12.33
C ASP A 491 29.20 -9.13 11.75
N THR A 492 28.51 -10.01 12.48
CA THR A 492 28.26 -11.38 12.02
C THR A 492 27.45 -11.39 10.71
N PRO A 493 27.96 -12.01 9.63
CA PRO A 493 27.22 -12.09 8.37
C PRO A 493 25.91 -12.86 8.47
N GLY A 494 25.03 -12.63 7.50
CA GLY A 494 23.74 -13.29 7.35
C GLY A 494 22.66 -12.80 8.32
N ARG A 495 22.89 -11.70 9.05
CA ARG A 495 22.01 -11.22 10.12
C ARG A 495 21.24 -9.94 9.81
N GLU A 496 21.93 -8.92 9.30
CA GLU A 496 21.42 -7.55 9.17
C GLU A 496 21.25 -7.16 7.70
N TRP A 497 20.35 -7.86 7.02
CA TRP A 497 20.05 -7.59 5.61
C TRP A 497 19.20 -6.34 5.46
N ILE A 498 19.50 -5.48 4.50
CA ILE A 498 18.61 -4.37 4.14
C ILE A 498 17.34 -4.97 3.52
N VAL A 499 16.19 -4.65 4.12
CA VAL A 499 14.87 -5.13 3.69
C VAL A 499 14.08 -4.08 2.91
N HIS A 500 14.35 -2.79 3.16
CA HIS A 500 13.70 -1.67 2.49
C HIS A 500 14.48 -0.36 2.69
N GLY A 501 14.20 0.66 1.89
CA GLY A 501 14.74 1.98 2.14
C GLY A 501 13.88 3.14 1.66
N LEU A 502 14.26 4.34 2.08
CA LEU A 502 13.64 5.60 1.71
C LEU A 502 14.74 6.65 1.50
N ALA A 503 14.96 7.05 0.25
CA ALA A 503 15.83 8.17 -0.07
C ALA A 503 15.13 9.48 0.29
N LEU A 504 15.90 10.46 0.76
CA LEU A 504 15.44 11.76 1.24
C LEU A 504 16.33 12.87 0.66
N GLY A 505 15.69 13.97 0.26
CA GLY A 505 16.35 15.19 -0.16
C GLY A 505 15.69 16.43 0.41
N ALA A 506 16.48 17.46 0.72
CA ALA A 506 15.99 18.80 1.01
C ALA A 506 15.77 19.58 -0.29
N LEU A 507 14.87 20.56 -0.26
CA LEU A 507 14.82 21.55 -1.32
C LEU A 507 16.09 22.43 -1.26
N PRO A 508 16.64 22.87 -2.40
CA PRO A 508 17.72 23.84 -2.40
C PRO A 508 17.26 25.09 -1.66
N THR A 509 17.99 25.52 -0.64
CA THR A 509 17.77 26.84 -0.06
C THR A 509 18.02 27.86 -1.16
N PRO A 510 17.09 28.77 -1.48
CA PRO A 510 17.36 29.84 -2.43
C PRO A 510 18.59 30.58 -1.94
N THR A 511 19.69 30.50 -2.68
CA THR A 511 20.89 31.26 -2.37
C THR A 511 20.46 32.72 -2.33
N ALA A 512 20.61 33.37 -1.18
CA ALA A 512 20.44 34.81 -1.08
C ALA A 512 21.25 35.43 -2.22
N ALA A 513 20.58 36.11 -3.15
CA ALA A 513 21.26 36.78 -4.25
C ALA A 513 22.41 37.59 -3.65
N PRO A 514 23.65 37.48 -4.18
CA PRO A 514 24.77 38.21 -3.63
C PRO A 514 24.37 39.69 -3.59
N ALA A 515 24.44 40.27 -2.39
CA ALA A 515 24.12 41.68 -2.18
C ALA A 515 24.88 42.48 -3.23
N LYS A 516 24.13 43.14 -4.13
CA LYS A 516 24.71 44.04 -5.13
C LYS A 516 25.56 45.05 -4.38
N THR A 517 26.87 44.88 -4.46
CA THR A 517 27.84 45.83 -3.94
C THR A 517 27.54 47.16 -4.62
N ALA A 518 27.28 48.19 -3.83
CA ALA A 518 27.02 49.53 -4.31
C ALA A 518 28.17 49.99 -5.21
N ALA A 519 27.89 50.12 -6.52
CA ALA A 519 28.82 50.73 -7.45
C ALA A 519 28.75 52.25 -7.28
N THR A 520 29.83 52.80 -6.76
CA THR A 520 30.11 54.22 -6.63
C THR A 520 30.12 54.91 -8.00
N SER A 521 29.62 56.14 -8.01
CA SER A 521 29.32 57.00 -9.15
C SER A 521 30.54 57.47 -9.98
N ALA A 522 30.31 57.52 -11.32
CA ALA A 522 30.77 58.51 -12.32
C ALA A 522 32.28 58.55 -12.74
N PRO A 523 32.66 59.10 -13.93
CA PRO A 523 31.86 59.95 -14.84
C PRO A 523 31.88 59.58 -16.36
N THR A 524 30.88 60.11 -17.05
CA THR A 524 30.69 60.15 -18.51
C THR A 524 31.71 61.09 -19.20
N PRO A 525 32.01 60.87 -20.50
CA PRO A 525 31.72 61.95 -21.44
C PRO A 525 31.12 61.51 -22.80
N ALA A 526 30.12 62.30 -23.20
CA ALA A 526 29.82 62.88 -24.51
C ALA A 526 29.90 62.06 -25.83
N THR A 527 28.69 61.77 -26.35
CA THR A 527 28.18 62.05 -27.71
C THR A 527 29.08 61.90 -28.95
N SER A 528 28.66 60.99 -29.85
CA SER A 528 28.34 61.36 -31.24
C SER A 528 27.29 60.42 -31.84
N ARG A 529 26.21 61.04 -32.34
CA ARG A 529 25.21 60.44 -33.23
C ARG A 529 25.82 60.30 -34.63
N LEU A 530 25.52 59.21 -35.33
CA LEU A 530 25.16 59.17 -36.75
C LEU A 530 24.46 57.82 -37.05
N THR A 531 23.27 57.91 -37.62
CA THR A 531 22.44 56.81 -38.17
C THR A 531 22.64 56.74 -39.72
N PRO A 532 21.89 55.94 -40.49
CA PRO A 532 22.01 54.49 -40.71
C PRO A 532 22.11 54.13 -42.22
N THR A 533 22.58 52.93 -42.62
CA THR A 533 22.29 52.43 -43.99
C THR A 533 22.29 50.90 -44.14
N ALA A 534 21.15 50.40 -44.63
CA ALA A 534 20.88 49.30 -45.59
C ALA A 534 21.56 47.90 -45.47
N ALA A 535 20.69 46.88 -45.51
CA ALA A 535 20.95 45.48 -45.90
C ALA A 535 20.83 45.31 -47.44
N PRO A 536 20.83 44.08 -48.05
CA PRO A 536 21.53 42.81 -47.78
C PRO A 536 22.25 42.25 -49.05
N ALA A 537 23.03 41.17 -48.93
CA ALA A 537 23.37 40.30 -50.07
C ALA A 537 23.75 38.86 -49.64
N THR A 538 22.98 37.88 -50.10
CA THR A 538 23.35 36.45 -50.25
C THR A 538 24.12 36.27 -51.58
N PRO A 539 24.88 35.18 -51.84
CA PRO A 539 24.32 34.06 -52.64
C PRO A 539 25.03 32.67 -52.37
N PRO A 540 25.05 31.62 -53.25
CA PRO A 540 24.28 30.36 -53.04
C PRO A 540 25.04 29.03 -53.39
N ALA A 541 24.36 27.87 -53.31
CA ALA A 541 24.57 26.64 -54.14
C ALA A 541 23.51 25.57 -53.76
N ALA A 542 22.55 25.14 -54.60
CA ALA A 542 22.61 24.20 -55.76
C ALA A 542 22.79 22.71 -55.34
N SER A 543 22.08 21.65 -55.77
CA SER A 543 20.99 21.40 -56.74
C SER A 543 20.44 19.94 -56.63
N ALA A 544 19.10 19.76 -56.73
CA ALA A 544 18.28 18.78 -57.52
C ALA A 544 18.46 17.21 -57.42
N PRO A 545 17.56 16.35 -57.98
CA PRO A 545 16.08 16.24 -57.82
C PRO A 545 15.48 14.78 -57.77
N THR A 546 14.12 14.68 -57.63
CA THR A 546 13.13 13.63 -58.07
C THR A 546 12.98 12.26 -57.35
N PRO A 547 11.84 11.52 -57.48
CA PRO A 547 10.42 11.88 -57.69
C PRO A 547 9.42 11.13 -56.74
N VAL A 548 8.11 11.40 -56.89
CA VAL A 548 6.96 10.89 -56.11
C VAL A 548 6.17 9.81 -56.88
N THR A 549 5.77 8.69 -56.23
CA THR A 549 4.39 8.09 -56.23
C THR A 549 4.28 6.83 -55.32
N PRO A 550 3.06 6.44 -54.83
CA PRO A 550 2.79 5.66 -53.59
C PRO A 550 2.16 4.26 -53.86
N PRO A 551 1.38 3.60 -52.96
CA PRO A 551 1.58 3.22 -51.55
C PRO A 551 1.43 1.69 -51.31
N THR A 552 2.00 1.12 -50.23
CA THR A 552 1.46 -0.13 -49.65
C THR A 552 1.86 -0.34 -48.18
N ALA A 553 0.87 -0.77 -47.40
CA ALA A 553 0.94 -1.53 -46.14
C ALA A 553 1.52 -0.86 -44.87
N SER A 554 0.61 -0.27 -44.10
CA SER A 554 0.42 -0.44 -42.65
C SER A 554 1.64 -0.85 -41.80
N ALA A 555 2.30 0.14 -41.19
CA ALA A 555 3.19 -0.04 -40.05
C ALA A 555 2.57 0.63 -38.81
N ALA A 556 2.63 -0.07 -37.69
CA ALA A 556 2.17 0.35 -36.37
C ALA A 556 2.83 1.66 -35.91
N PRO A 557 2.15 2.51 -35.11
CA PRO A 557 2.73 3.76 -34.66
C PRO A 557 3.83 3.52 -33.63
N ALA A 558 4.94 4.23 -33.84
CA ALA A 558 6.13 4.25 -33.01
C ALA A 558 5.84 4.67 -31.56
N ALA A 559 6.54 4.03 -30.63
CA ALA A 559 6.55 4.38 -29.21
C ALA A 559 7.18 5.78 -28.99
N PRO A 560 6.64 6.61 -28.07
CA PRO A 560 7.24 7.88 -27.70
C PRO A 560 8.48 7.68 -26.80
N PRO A 561 9.46 8.60 -26.82
CA PRO A 561 10.75 8.44 -26.16
C PRO A 561 10.63 8.70 -24.65
N GLY A 562 11.18 7.79 -23.85
CA GLY A 562 11.16 7.82 -22.39
C GLY A 562 11.04 6.43 -21.78
N GLU A 563 11.68 5.44 -22.40
CA GLU A 563 11.87 4.13 -21.80
C GLU A 563 12.97 4.26 -20.75
N GLU A 564 12.58 4.26 -19.48
CA GLU A 564 13.45 3.78 -18.41
C GLU A 564 13.92 2.39 -18.86
N GLU A 565 15.23 2.24 -19.11
CA GLU A 565 15.86 0.98 -19.47
C GLU A 565 15.30 -0.12 -18.58
N ARG A 566 14.71 -1.13 -19.23
CA ARG A 566 14.45 -2.42 -18.58
C ARG A 566 15.79 -2.88 -17.95
N PRO A 567 15.78 -3.33 -16.69
CA PRO A 567 16.99 -3.83 -16.05
C PRO A 567 17.58 -5.05 -16.77
#